data_AF-A0A0H5PX99-F1
#
_entry.id   AF-A0A0H5PX99-F1
#
_cell.length_a   1.000
_cell.length_b   1.000
_cell.length_c   1.000
_cell.angle_alpha   90.00
_cell.angle_beta   90.00
_cell.angle_gamma   90.00
#
_symmetry.space_group_name_H-M   'P 1'
#
loop_
_entity.id
_entity.type
_entity.pdbx_description
1 polymer ?
#
loop_
_entity_poly.entity_id
_entity_poly.type
_entity_poly.pdbx_seq_one_letter_code
_entity_poly.pdbx_strand_id
1 'polypeptide(L)'
;MAKKSFKDNPALQFISSAEEERAEPEREKPTGKAPDGYKVNPLYVETKSRRLQLVLQPSLYERVKKRATSSGLSVNEYIHQILDEATREE
;
A
#
# COMPACT_ATOMS: atom_id res chain seq x y z
N MET A 1 14.73 -52.93 -27.25
CA MET A 1 13.74 -51.83 -27.38
C MET A 1 14.42 -50.54 -26.93
N ALA A 2 14.62 -49.58 -27.84
CA ALA A 2 15.29 -48.33 -27.53
C ALA A 2 14.38 -47.43 -26.67
N LYS A 3 14.90 -46.92 -25.55
CA LYS A 3 14.18 -46.00 -24.66
C LYS A 3 14.06 -44.64 -25.38
N LYS A 4 12.85 -44.22 -25.72
CA LYS A 4 12.58 -42.89 -26.31
C LYS A 4 13.01 -41.80 -25.32
N SER A 5 13.96 -40.95 -25.74
CA SER A 5 14.49 -39.81 -24.96
C SER A 5 13.66 -38.56 -25.26
N PHE A 6 13.16 -37.88 -24.23
CA PHE A 6 12.32 -36.67 -24.33
C PHE A 6 13.13 -35.37 -24.16
N LYS A 7 14.38 -35.33 -24.63
CA LYS A 7 15.26 -34.16 -24.46
C LYS A 7 15.02 -33.03 -25.47
N ASP A 8 14.32 -33.32 -26.57
CA ASP A 8 14.03 -32.35 -27.63
C ASP A 8 12.52 -32.08 -27.72
N ASN A 9 11.94 -31.50 -26.66
CA ASN A 9 10.52 -31.15 -26.66
C ASN A 9 10.33 -29.74 -27.28
N PRO A 10 9.68 -29.62 -28.46
CA PRO A 10 9.48 -28.34 -29.15
C PRO A 10 8.63 -27.34 -28.35
N ALA A 11 7.93 -27.80 -27.29
CA ALA A 11 7.15 -26.92 -26.41
C ALA A 11 8.01 -25.90 -25.63
N LEU A 12 9.30 -26.18 -25.42
CA LEU A 12 10.20 -25.25 -24.71
C LEU A 12 10.49 -23.97 -25.49
N GLN A 13 10.28 -23.94 -26.82
CA GLN A 13 10.44 -22.73 -27.63
C GLN A 13 9.28 -21.73 -27.46
N PHE A 14 8.16 -22.17 -26.89
CA PHE A 14 6.97 -21.34 -26.67
C PHE A 14 6.87 -20.80 -25.24
N ILE A 15 7.73 -21.25 -24.32
CA ILE A 15 7.81 -20.72 -22.96
C ILE A 15 8.87 -19.61 -23.00
N SER A 16 8.42 -18.36 -23.03
CA SER A 16 9.30 -17.22 -22.79
C SER A 16 9.95 -17.36 -21.40
N SER A 17 11.28 -17.30 -21.34
CA SER A 17 12.01 -17.24 -20.07
C SER A 17 11.63 -15.95 -19.36
N ALA A 18 10.85 -16.07 -18.28
CA ALA A 18 10.35 -14.95 -17.47
C ALA A 18 11.45 -14.30 -16.60
N GLU A 19 12.71 -14.33 -17.03
CA GLU A 19 13.88 -13.95 -16.23
C GLU A 19 14.68 -12.78 -16.83
N GLU A 20 14.19 -12.17 -17.91
CA GLU A 20 14.74 -10.90 -18.41
C GLU A 20 13.77 -9.74 -18.10
N GLU A 21 14.28 -8.82 -17.28
CA GLU A 21 13.78 -7.46 -16.99
C GLU A 21 12.52 -7.30 -16.13
N ARG A 22 12.65 -7.61 -14.83
CA ARG A 22 12.11 -6.72 -13.78
C ARG A 22 13.12 -5.61 -13.47
N ALA A 23 13.35 -4.74 -14.43
CA ALA A 23 13.76 -3.37 -14.10
C ALA A 23 12.47 -2.61 -13.80
N GLU A 24 12.15 -2.43 -12.52
CA GLU A 24 11.04 -1.56 -12.13
C GLU A 24 11.44 -0.12 -12.49
N PRO A 25 10.77 0.56 -13.44
CA PRO A 25 10.97 1.99 -13.57
C PRO A 25 10.39 2.62 -12.31
N GLU A 26 11.19 3.44 -11.63
CA GLU A 26 10.78 4.30 -10.52
C GLU A 26 9.65 5.22 -11.02
N ARG A 27 8.39 4.78 -10.84
CA ARG A 27 7.20 5.49 -11.31
C ARG A 27 6.90 6.59 -10.31
N GLU A 28 7.29 7.81 -10.66
CA GLU A 28 6.89 9.04 -10.00
C GLU A 28 5.38 9.01 -9.66
N LYS A 29 5.06 9.31 -8.40
CA LYS A 29 3.68 9.36 -7.92
C LYS A 29 2.93 10.44 -8.72
N PRO A 30 1.82 10.14 -9.40
CA PRO A 30 1.07 11.16 -10.13
C PRO A 30 0.45 12.14 -9.13
N THR A 31 1.03 13.32 -9.00
CA THR A 31 0.59 14.40 -8.10
C THR A 31 -0.51 15.28 -8.70
N GLY A 32 -1.24 14.78 -9.72
CA GLY A 32 -2.32 15.51 -10.39
C GLY A 32 -3.70 14.93 -10.06
N LYS A 33 -4.65 15.78 -9.66
CA LYS A 33 -6.07 15.41 -9.64
C LYS A 33 -6.45 14.93 -11.04
N ALA A 34 -6.99 13.71 -11.15
CA ALA A 34 -7.40 13.16 -12.43
C ALA A 34 -8.46 14.05 -13.10
N PRO A 35 -8.40 14.24 -14.43
CA PRO A 35 -9.43 14.98 -15.17
C PRO A 35 -10.81 14.32 -15.03
N ASP A 36 -11.87 15.13 -15.12
CA ASP A 36 -13.27 14.68 -14.98
C ASP A 36 -13.57 13.47 -15.88
N GLY A 37 -13.96 12.36 -15.26
CA GLY A 37 -14.25 11.08 -15.94
C GLY A 37 -13.13 10.02 -15.86
N TYR A 38 -11.93 10.37 -15.41
CA TYR A 38 -10.85 9.41 -15.17
C TYR A 38 -10.81 8.96 -13.71
N LYS A 39 -10.91 7.65 -13.47
CA LYS A 39 -10.64 7.08 -12.14
C LYS A 39 -9.14 7.16 -11.91
N VAL A 40 -8.72 7.87 -10.86
CA VAL A 40 -7.36 7.77 -10.33
C VAL A 40 -7.06 6.27 -10.16
N ASN A 41 -5.92 5.82 -10.71
CA ASN A 41 -5.56 4.41 -10.65
C ASN A 41 -5.65 3.95 -9.19
N PRO A 42 -6.50 2.97 -8.81
CA PRO A 42 -6.82 2.66 -7.42
C PRO A 42 -5.60 2.23 -6.59
N LEU A 43 -4.48 1.89 -7.26
CA LEU A 43 -3.17 1.68 -6.64
C LEU A 43 -2.63 2.92 -5.90
N TYR A 44 -3.08 4.14 -6.23
CA TYR A 44 -2.60 5.38 -5.63
C TYR A 44 -3.60 6.01 -4.63
N VAL A 45 -4.77 5.40 -4.44
CA VAL A 45 -5.74 5.87 -3.46
C VAL A 45 -5.55 5.05 -2.18
N GLU A 46 -4.68 5.54 -1.31
CA GLU A 46 -4.45 4.89 -0.02
C GLU A 46 -5.70 4.98 0.86
N THR A 47 -6.21 3.83 1.27
CA THR A 47 -7.39 3.73 2.13
C THR A 47 -7.00 3.14 3.48
N LYS A 48 -7.64 3.61 4.55
CA LYS A 48 -7.41 3.15 5.93
C LYS A 48 -7.87 1.70 6.11
N SER A 49 -7.00 0.75 5.74
CA SER A 49 -7.34 -0.68 5.61
C SER A 49 -6.81 -1.56 6.74
N ARG A 50 -5.83 -1.08 7.51
CA ARG A 50 -5.18 -1.82 8.61
C ARG A 50 -5.64 -1.29 9.98
N ARG A 51 -5.83 -2.19 10.95
CA ARG A 51 -6.21 -1.88 12.33
C ARG A 51 -5.01 -2.02 13.26
N LEU A 52 -4.82 -1.03 14.12
CA LEU A 52 -3.80 -1.02 15.17
C LEU A 52 -4.50 -1.04 16.53
N GLN A 53 -4.14 -2.00 17.39
CA GLN A 53 -4.62 -2.04 18.77
C GLN A 53 -3.56 -1.45 19.69
N LEU A 54 -3.89 -0.33 20.34
CA LEU A 54 -3.00 0.39 21.25
C LEU A 54 -3.47 0.22 22.70
N VAL A 55 -2.55 -0.16 23.58
CA VAL A 55 -2.78 -0.17 25.03
C VAL A 55 -2.28 1.15 25.60
N LEU A 56 -3.18 1.96 26.17
CA LEU A 56 -2.88 3.29 26.68
C LEU A 56 -3.11 3.36 28.18
N GLN A 57 -2.39 4.26 28.85
CA GLN A 57 -2.72 4.66 30.21
C GLN A 57 -4.07 5.39 30.24
N PRO A 58 -4.90 5.20 31.29
CA PRO A 58 -6.22 5.85 31.37
C PRO A 58 -6.14 7.38 31.30
N SER A 59 -5.15 7.98 31.96
CA SER A 59 -4.92 9.43 31.96
C SER A 59 -4.54 9.96 30.58
N LEU A 60 -3.78 9.19 29.80
CA LEU A 60 -3.42 9.53 28.43
C LEU A 60 -4.64 9.46 27.52
N TYR A 61 -5.44 8.41 27.63
CA TYR A 61 -6.67 8.23 26.86
C TYR A 61 -7.64 9.41 27.05
N GLU A 62 -7.85 9.86 28.29
CA GLU A 62 -8.70 11.02 28.58
C GLU A 62 -8.18 12.32 27.96
N ARG A 63 -6.86 12.55 27.98
CA ARG A 63 -6.24 13.72 27.34
C ARG A 63 -6.43 13.69 25.82
N VAL A 64 -6.21 12.53 25.20
CA VAL A 64 -6.40 12.35 23.75
C VAL A 64 -7.86 12.57 23.37
N LYS A 65 -8.79 11.99 24.12
CA LYS A 65 -10.24 12.15 23.89
C LYS A 65 -10.66 13.61 23.96
N LYS A 66 -10.21 14.36 24.98
CA LYS A 66 -10.49 15.79 25.11
C LYS A 66 -9.97 16.59 23.91
N ARG A 67 -8.73 16.33 23.47
CA ARG A 67 -8.15 17.01 22.30
C ARG A 67 -8.83 16.67 20.98
N ALA A 68 -9.26 15.41 20.82
CA ALA A 68 -10.04 15.01 19.64
C ALA A 68 -11.37 15.77 19.61
N THR A 69 -12.09 15.83 20.75
CA THR A 69 -13.35 16.58 20.85
C THR A 69 -13.18 18.07 20.61
N SER A 70 -12.13 18.71 21.15
CA SER A 70 -11.88 20.14 20.88
C SER A 70 -11.55 20.43 19.42
N SER A 71 -10.99 19.46 18.71
CA SER A 71 -10.66 19.56 17.29
C SER A 71 -11.84 19.16 16.39
N GLY A 72 -12.97 18.72 16.96
CA GLY A 72 -14.13 18.24 16.21
C GLY A 72 -13.89 16.91 15.49
N LEU A 73 -12.86 16.17 15.88
CA LEU A 73 -12.45 14.92 15.23
C LEU A 73 -12.83 13.71 16.06
N SER A 74 -13.02 12.56 15.39
CA SER A 74 -13.08 11.29 16.11
C SER A 74 -11.72 10.96 16.71
N VAL A 75 -11.71 10.21 17.82
CA VAL A 75 -10.45 9.77 18.46
C VAL A 75 -9.57 9.02 17.47
N ASN A 76 -10.16 8.20 16.59
CA ASN A 76 -9.44 7.46 15.57
C ASN A 76 -8.79 8.38 14.53
N GLU A 77 -9.52 9.39 14.06
CA GLU A 77 -9.00 10.36 13.08
C GLU A 77 -7.87 11.19 13.67
N TYR A 78 -8.05 11.65 14.91
CA TYR A 78 -7.05 12.42 15.63
C TYR A 78 -5.75 11.65 15.83
N ILE A 79 -5.83 10.37 16.22
CA ILE A 79 -4.65 9.50 16.34
C ILE A 79 -3.99 9.29 14.97
N HIS A 80 -4.78 9.07 13.92
CA HIS A 80 -4.25 8.89 12.58
C HIS A 80 -3.46 10.11 12.11
N GLN A 81 -3.97 11.33 12.33
CA GLN A 81 -3.25 12.56 11.99
C GLN A 81 -1.93 12.70 12.76
N ILE A 82 -1.92 12.41 14.06
CA ILE A 82 -0.69 12.45 14.86
C ILE A 82 0.35 11.46 14.32
N LEU A 83 -0.08 10.25 13.96
CA LEU A 83 0.82 9.24 13.42
C LEU A 83 1.35 9.66 12.04
N ASP A 84 0.47 10.16 11.16
CA ASP A 84 0.86 10.66 9.83
C ASP A 84 1.87 11.81 9.94
N GLU A 85 1.61 12.79 10.80
CA GLU A 85 2.53 13.90 11.08
C GLU A 85 3.88 13.40 11.63
N ALA A 86 3.87 12.41 12.53
CA ALA A 86 5.09 11.87 13.13
C ALA A 86 5.93 11.05 12.16
N THR A 87 5.35 10.47 11.10
CA THR A 87 6.04 9.62 10.12
C THR A 87 6.26 10.27 8.76
N ARG A 88 5.92 11.56 8.61
CA ARG A 88 5.93 12.24 7.30
C ARG A 88 7.32 12.64 6.79
N GLU A 89 8.35 12.57 7.64
CA GLU A 89 9.71 13.05 7.36
C GLU A 89 10.79 11.95 7.45
N GLU A 90 10.49 10.72 7.04
CA GLU A 90 11.50 9.69 6.73
C GLU A 90 11.47 9.29 5.25
#